data_AF-A0A7R9W240-F1
#
_entry.id   AF-A0A7R9W240-F1
#
_cell.length_a   1.000
_cell.length_b   1.000
_cell.length_c   1.000
_cell.angle_alpha   90.00
_cell.angle_beta   90.00
_cell.angle_gamma   90.00
#
_symmetry.space_group_name_H-M   'P 1'
#
loop_
_entity.id
_entity.type
_entity.pdbx_description
1 polymer ?
#
loop_
_entity_poly.entity_id
_entity_poly.type
_entity_poly.pdbx_seq_one_letter_code
_entity_poly.pdbx_strand_id
1 'polypeptide(L)'
;MSSYRRLDSLHREHCGTADWLSSIGMMRFQVILLSMVSALCPFAGAFAPASLAGTVVTSVKSGDDVDLGTFLSSPKPEGDKTMLVLGTYAADFNAVEYAQRLRYYLPQLHECGVGKVGFVLNCEPHAAKKLAELVDLETTEDSEKSPVELLVDPLGADGRKFGVGRGWLPDDEEMSPYLKLFGMLWGLGAWATLPAVIGGYIGNPFVAQPWIEDALAVGQKKERWPDNALEIDDATGNVKLNKFSELPYVGSWKRRPLELATLRLQNMIDISIKNWKE
;
A
#
# COMPACT_ATOMS: atom_id res chain seq x y z
N MET A 1 -32.41 -28.26 54.02
CA MET A 1 -32.08 -29.14 55.17
C MET A 1 -30.69 -29.72 54.97
N SER A 2 -29.75 -29.42 55.90
CA SER A 2 -28.56 -30.17 56.34
C SER A 2 -27.74 -30.96 55.30
N SER A 3 -26.54 -30.52 54.88
CA SER A 3 -25.22 -30.67 55.55
C SER A 3 -24.81 -32.12 55.82
N TYR A 4 -23.66 -32.58 55.26
CA TYR A 4 -22.59 -33.33 55.97
C TYR A 4 -21.34 -33.62 55.08
N ARG A 5 -20.16 -33.15 55.56
CA ARG A 5 -18.76 -33.70 55.56
C ARG A 5 -18.17 -34.32 54.27
N ARG A 6 -17.07 -33.81 53.68
CA ARG A 6 -15.64 -33.77 54.09
C ARG A 6 -15.01 -35.15 54.39
N LEU A 7 -14.11 -35.59 53.51
CA LEU A 7 -13.02 -36.54 53.80
C LEU A 7 -11.78 -36.14 53.00
N ASP A 8 -10.68 -36.02 53.74
CA ASP A 8 -9.36 -35.56 53.34
C ASP A 8 -8.49 -36.65 52.72
N SER A 9 -7.52 -36.18 51.92
CA SER A 9 -6.13 -36.64 51.75
C SER A 9 -5.81 -38.12 51.48
N LEU A 10 -5.08 -38.36 50.38
CA LEU A 10 -3.74 -39.00 50.36
C LEU A 10 -3.34 -39.35 48.91
N HIS A 11 -2.50 -38.51 48.27
CA HIS A 11 -1.29 -39.05 47.62
C HIS A 11 -0.27 -37.95 47.32
N ARG A 12 0.93 -38.16 47.86
CA ARG A 12 2.15 -37.36 47.68
C ARG A 12 2.79 -37.60 46.32
N GLU A 13 3.24 -36.49 45.74
CA GLU A 13 4.60 -36.23 45.23
C GLU A 13 5.42 -37.39 44.64
N HIS A 14 5.75 -37.28 43.36
CA HIS A 14 7.10 -37.54 42.86
C HIS A 14 7.47 -36.67 41.64
N CYS A 15 8.52 -35.88 41.85
CA CYS A 15 9.67 -35.63 40.96
C CYS A 15 9.45 -34.99 39.57
N GLY A 16 9.99 -33.78 39.38
CA GLY A 16 10.11 -33.14 38.07
C GLY A 16 10.91 -31.84 38.06
N THR A 17 12.01 -31.74 38.83
CA THR A 17 12.88 -30.54 38.87
C THR A 17 14.10 -30.62 37.93
N ALA A 18 14.23 -31.68 37.13
CA ALA A 18 15.38 -31.86 36.24
C ALA A 18 15.19 -31.29 34.81
N ASP A 19 13.96 -30.98 34.38
CA ASP A 19 13.69 -30.53 32.99
C ASP A 19 13.80 -29.00 32.78
N TRP A 20 13.84 -28.21 33.86
CA TRP A 20 13.81 -26.76 33.74
C TRP A 20 15.18 -26.13 33.41
N LEU A 21 16.28 -26.81 33.77
CA LEU A 21 17.65 -26.30 33.56
C LEU A 21 18.18 -26.56 32.14
N SER A 22 17.62 -27.53 31.39
CA SER A 22 18.02 -27.81 30.00
C SER A 22 17.46 -26.78 29.01
N SER A 23 16.27 -26.23 29.29
CA SER A 23 15.60 -25.24 28.43
C SER A 23 16.24 -23.84 28.50
N ILE A 24 16.82 -23.47 29.65
CA ILE A 24 17.52 -22.17 29.80
C ILE A 24 18.86 -22.17 29.05
N GLY A 25 19.51 -23.34 28.92
CA GLY A 25 20.76 -23.49 28.16
C GLY A 25 20.58 -23.33 26.65
N MET A 26 19.52 -23.91 26.07
CA MET A 26 19.25 -23.81 24.62
C MET A 26 18.86 -22.39 24.17
N MET A 27 18.16 -21.62 25.01
CA MET A 27 17.77 -20.25 24.67
C MET A 27 18.97 -19.29 24.58
N ARG A 28 20.03 -19.51 25.37
CA ARG A 28 21.23 -18.64 25.34
C ARG A 28 22.12 -18.91 24.13
N PHE A 29 22.13 -20.13 23.59
CA PHE A 29 22.93 -20.47 22.40
C PHE A 29 22.29 -19.92 21.10
N GLN A 30 20.96 -19.85 21.03
CA GLN A 30 20.23 -19.32 19.87
C GLN A 30 20.37 -17.79 19.72
N VAL A 31 20.45 -17.05 20.83
CA VAL A 31 20.62 -15.58 20.82
C VAL A 31 22.04 -15.19 20.36
N ILE A 32 23.05 -15.98 20.74
CA ILE A 32 24.44 -15.72 20.31
C ILE A 32 24.61 -16.01 18.81
N LEU A 33 23.98 -17.07 18.29
CA LEU A 33 24.05 -17.40 16.86
C LEU A 33 23.35 -16.34 15.98
N LEU A 34 22.23 -15.75 16.42
CA LEU A 34 21.56 -14.67 15.70
C LEU A 34 22.39 -13.36 15.66
N SER A 35 23.16 -13.07 16.71
CA SER A 35 24.02 -11.89 16.76
C SER A 35 25.26 -11.98 15.84
N MET A 36 25.72 -13.19 15.52
CA MET A 36 26.84 -13.38 14.59
C MET A 36 26.43 -13.35 13.12
N VAL A 37 25.19 -13.71 12.79
CA VAL A 37 24.68 -13.60 11.41
C VAL A 37 24.47 -12.14 11.00
N SER A 38 24.24 -11.23 11.95
CA SER A 38 24.13 -9.79 11.67
C SER A 38 25.48 -9.13 11.35
N ALA A 39 26.60 -9.75 11.72
CA ALA A 39 27.94 -9.21 11.53
C ALA A 39 28.60 -9.58 10.18
N LEU A 40 27.95 -10.42 9.36
CA LEU A 40 28.51 -10.96 8.11
C LEU A 40 27.74 -10.56 6.85
N CYS A 41 26.86 -9.55 6.91
CA CYS A 41 26.25 -8.94 5.72
C CYS A 41 26.89 -7.58 5.40
N PRO A 42 28.04 -7.51 4.70
CA PRO A 42 28.60 -6.24 4.24
C PRO A 42 27.98 -5.76 2.91
N PHE A 43 26.70 -6.04 2.65
CA PHE A 43 26.00 -5.64 1.43
C PHE A 43 24.52 -5.29 1.68
N ALA A 44 24.29 -4.34 2.58
CA ALA A 44 23.25 -3.36 2.35
C ALA A 44 23.96 -2.03 2.47
N GLY A 45 24.21 -1.34 1.34
CA GLY A 45 24.60 0.06 1.41
C GLY A 45 23.58 0.74 2.31
N ALA A 46 24.02 1.16 3.49
CA ALA A 46 23.21 1.97 4.37
C ALA A 46 22.91 3.23 3.57
N PHE A 47 21.74 3.28 2.94
CA PHE A 47 21.15 4.53 2.50
C PHE A 47 20.99 5.34 3.78
N ALA A 48 21.98 6.19 4.07
CA ALA A 48 21.78 7.26 5.02
C ALA A 48 20.50 7.96 4.57
N PRO A 49 19.51 8.16 5.45
CA PRO A 49 18.30 8.86 5.06
C PRO A 49 18.75 10.23 4.54
N ALA A 50 18.59 10.44 3.22
CA ALA A 50 18.83 11.74 2.64
C ALA A 50 17.87 12.72 3.34
N SER A 51 18.32 13.94 3.59
CA SER A 51 17.44 14.99 4.12
C SER A 51 16.53 15.49 3.00
N LEU A 52 15.22 15.60 3.27
CA LEU A 52 14.24 16.25 2.38
C LEU A 52 14.28 17.78 2.45
N ALA A 53 15.12 18.36 3.32
CA ALA A 53 15.30 19.81 3.37
C ALA A 53 15.97 20.32 2.08
N GLY A 54 15.40 21.36 1.49
CA GLY A 54 15.82 21.95 0.21
C GLY A 54 15.27 21.21 -1.02
N THR A 55 14.38 20.24 -0.83
CA THR A 55 13.69 19.52 -1.92
C THR A 55 12.35 20.19 -2.17
N VAL A 56 12.12 20.71 -3.38
CA VAL A 56 11.05 21.65 -3.68
C VAL A 56 10.13 21.08 -4.74
N VAL A 57 8.88 20.83 -4.36
CA VAL A 57 7.82 20.34 -5.23
C VAL A 57 6.72 21.38 -5.35
N THR A 58 5.83 21.28 -6.32
CA THR A 58 4.76 22.26 -6.50
C THR A 58 3.45 21.77 -5.87
N SER A 59 2.78 22.62 -5.09
CA SER A 59 1.44 22.32 -4.55
C SER A 59 0.41 22.33 -5.68
N VAL A 60 -0.41 21.28 -5.76
CA VAL A 60 -1.48 21.18 -6.75
C VAL A 60 -2.66 22.11 -6.42
N LYS A 61 -2.79 22.50 -5.15
CA LYS A 61 -3.81 23.41 -4.65
C LYS A 61 -3.47 24.87 -4.96
N SER A 62 -2.29 25.34 -4.53
CA SER A 62 -1.93 26.75 -4.67
C SER A 62 -1.07 27.07 -5.89
N GLY A 63 -0.37 26.07 -6.44
CA GLY A 63 0.66 26.28 -7.46
C GLY A 63 1.98 26.80 -6.91
N ASP A 64 2.11 26.93 -5.59
CA ASP A 64 3.34 27.42 -4.95
C ASP A 64 4.37 26.30 -4.78
N ASP A 65 5.63 26.72 -4.66
CA ASP A 65 6.75 25.87 -4.28
C ASP A 65 6.66 25.46 -2.80
N VAL A 66 6.78 24.16 -2.55
CA VAL A 66 6.70 23.52 -1.24
C VAL A 66 8.01 22.79 -0.96
N ASP A 67 8.74 23.26 0.04
CA ASP A 67 9.89 22.54 0.58
C ASP A 67 9.44 21.32 1.40
N LEU A 68 9.86 20.13 1.01
CA LEU A 68 9.44 18.87 1.64
C LEU A 68 9.95 18.71 3.08
N GLY A 69 11.12 19.28 3.42
CA GLY A 69 11.61 19.30 4.80
C GLY A 69 10.72 20.13 5.73
N THR A 70 10.30 21.29 5.23
CA THR A 70 9.37 22.20 5.89
C THR A 70 7.98 21.57 5.97
N PHE A 71 7.51 20.94 4.89
CA PHE A 71 6.25 20.20 4.86
C PHE A 71 6.18 19.14 5.96
N LEU A 72 7.22 18.31 6.10
CA LEU A 72 7.29 17.28 7.14
C LEU A 72 7.31 17.85 8.56
N SER A 73 7.89 19.03 8.72
CA SER A 73 8.02 19.72 10.01
C SER A 73 6.84 20.65 10.33
N SER A 74 5.95 20.88 9.35
CA SER A 74 4.85 21.84 9.47
C SER A 74 3.81 21.42 10.51
N PRO A 75 3.09 22.38 11.11
CA PRO A 75 1.98 22.10 12.02
C PRO A 75 0.94 21.22 11.32
N LYS A 76 0.42 20.22 12.04
CA LYS A 76 -0.64 19.34 11.52
C LYS A 76 -2.01 19.82 12.02
N PRO A 77 -3.06 19.73 11.19
CA PRO A 77 -4.42 20.07 11.62
C PRO A 77 -4.89 19.20 12.79
N GLU A 78 -4.57 17.91 12.71
CA GLU A 78 -4.84 16.87 13.71
C GLU A 78 -3.64 15.92 13.77
N GLY A 79 -3.52 15.05 14.77
CA GLY A 79 -2.43 14.07 14.86
C GLY A 79 -1.03 14.64 15.14
N ASP A 80 -0.05 13.74 15.26
CA ASP A 80 1.34 14.06 15.61
C ASP A 80 2.36 13.67 14.52
N LYS A 81 1.92 12.99 13.44
CA LYS A 81 2.77 12.50 12.36
C LYS A 81 2.38 13.09 11.01
N THR A 82 3.40 13.34 10.19
CA THR A 82 3.25 13.65 8.76
C THR A 82 3.77 12.47 7.97
N MET A 83 3.02 12.02 6.97
CA MET A 83 3.45 11.02 6.01
C MET A 83 3.75 11.70 4.68
N LEU A 84 4.79 11.23 4.00
CA LEU A 84 5.09 11.65 2.64
C LEU A 84 5.16 10.39 1.77
N VAL A 85 4.42 10.41 0.66
CA VAL A 85 4.41 9.35 -0.35
C VAL A 85 5.00 9.92 -1.62
N LEU A 86 6.08 9.30 -2.09
CA LEU A 86 6.73 9.64 -3.37
C LEU A 86 6.23 8.65 -4.43
N GLY A 87 5.21 9.06 -5.17
CA GLY A 87 4.64 8.32 -6.29
C GLY A 87 5.39 8.56 -7.60
N THR A 88 5.10 7.72 -8.58
CA THR A 88 5.60 7.83 -9.95
C THR A 88 4.59 8.62 -10.81
N TYR A 89 4.36 8.20 -12.05
CA TYR A 89 3.44 8.87 -12.97
C TYR A 89 1.98 8.56 -12.61
N ALA A 90 1.07 9.51 -12.86
CA ALA A 90 -0.37 9.36 -12.53
C ALA A 90 -1.05 8.14 -13.21
N ALA A 91 -0.55 7.73 -14.36
CA ALA A 91 -1.05 6.56 -15.09
C ALA A 91 -0.37 5.23 -14.71
N ASP A 92 0.66 5.24 -13.84
CA ASP A 92 1.39 4.04 -13.42
C ASP A 92 0.56 3.16 -12.47
N PHE A 93 0.59 1.84 -12.68
CA PHE A 93 -0.04 0.88 -11.79
C PHE A 93 0.38 1.05 -10.34
N ASN A 94 1.67 1.32 -10.09
CA ASN A 94 2.14 1.49 -8.73
C ASN A 94 1.52 2.71 -8.07
N ALA A 95 1.48 3.85 -8.77
CA ALA A 95 0.86 5.08 -8.28
C ALA A 95 -0.66 4.91 -8.09
N VAL A 96 -1.35 4.28 -9.06
CA VAL A 96 -2.79 4.00 -9.01
C VAL A 96 -3.14 3.09 -7.84
N GLU A 97 -2.45 1.94 -7.69
CA GLU A 97 -2.70 1.02 -6.57
C GLU A 97 -2.33 1.68 -5.22
N TYR A 98 -1.27 2.48 -5.16
CA TYR A 98 -0.93 3.21 -3.92
C TYR A 98 -2.01 4.23 -3.57
N ALA A 99 -2.56 4.97 -4.54
CA ALA A 99 -3.64 5.91 -4.30
C ALA A 99 -4.91 5.20 -3.79
N GLN A 100 -5.25 4.04 -4.39
CA GLN A 100 -6.35 3.19 -3.93
C GLN A 100 -6.14 2.70 -2.49
N ARG A 101 -4.92 2.25 -2.15
CA ARG A 101 -4.57 1.84 -0.79
C ARG A 101 -4.58 3.02 0.18
N LEU A 102 -4.05 4.17 -0.23
CA LEU A 102 -4.01 5.37 0.59
C LEU A 102 -5.43 5.76 0.98
N ARG A 103 -6.35 5.82 0.01
CA ARG A 103 -7.78 6.09 0.29
C ARG A 103 -8.36 5.08 1.28
N TYR A 104 -8.17 3.78 1.03
CA TYR A 104 -8.74 2.73 1.87
C TYR A 104 -8.21 2.76 3.31
N TYR A 105 -6.90 2.98 3.48
CA TYR A 105 -6.23 2.95 4.78
C TYR A 105 -6.17 4.31 5.48
N LEU A 106 -6.65 5.40 4.85
CA LEU A 106 -6.60 6.74 5.43
C LEU A 106 -7.21 6.83 6.83
N PRO A 107 -8.38 6.22 7.12
CA PRO A 107 -8.95 6.25 8.47
C PRO A 107 -8.04 5.58 9.51
N GLN A 108 -7.43 4.44 9.16
CA GLN A 108 -6.53 3.70 10.05
C GLN A 108 -5.20 4.46 10.27
N LEU A 109 -4.71 5.15 9.24
CA LEU A 109 -3.53 6.01 9.36
C LEU A 109 -3.80 7.18 10.30
N HIS A 110 -4.98 7.79 10.22
CA HIS A 110 -5.41 8.85 11.12
C HIS A 110 -5.50 8.37 12.58
N GLU A 111 -6.09 7.19 12.82
CA GLU A 111 -6.11 6.53 14.14
C GLU A 111 -4.69 6.27 14.68
N CYS A 112 -3.71 6.08 13.79
CA CYS A 112 -2.29 5.91 14.15
C CYS A 112 -1.55 7.25 14.36
N GLY A 113 -2.24 8.39 14.28
CA GLY A 113 -1.69 9.74 14.49
C GLY A 113 -1.21 10.44 13.22
N VAL A 114 -1.44 9.88 12.02
CA VAL A 114 -1.08 10.55 10.76
C VAL A 114 -2.11 11.62 10.45
N GLY A 115 -1.70 12.87 10.66
CA GLY A 115 -2.54 14.05 10.52
C GLY A 115 -2.43 14.79 9.19
N LYS A 116 -1.33 14.55 8.48
CA LYS A 116 -1.01 15.18 7.21
C LYS A 116 -0.32 14.17 6.30
N VAL A 117 -0.74 14.10 5.06
CA VAL A 117 -0.17 13.24 4.03
C VAL A 117 0.17 14.09 2.81
N GLY A 118 1.45 14.13 2.44
CA GLY A 118 1.84 14.67 1.13
C GLY A 118 1.91 13.53 0.13
N PHE A 119 1.19 13.62 -0.98
CA PHE A 119 1.29 12.66 -2.07
C PHE A 119 1.90 13.33 -3.30
N VAL A 120 3.20 13.07 -3.50
CA VAL A 120 3.99 13.63 -4.60
C VAL A 120 3.86 12.74 -5.82
N LEU A 121 3.51 13.31 -6.98
CA LEU A 121 3.43 12.58 -8.25
C LEU A 121 4.32 13.20 -9.32
N ASN A 122 4.90 12.35 -10.17
CA ASN A 122 5.76 12.77 -11.26
C ASN A 122 4.93 13.12 -12.50
N CYS A 123 4.10 14.14 -12.42
CA CYS A 123 3.22 14.56 -13.51
C CYS A 123 2.82 16.03 -13.36
N GLU A 124 2.04 16.54 -14.32
CA GLU A 124 1.44 17.87 -14.23
C GLU A 124 0.30 17.92 -13.20
N PRO A 125 -0.01 19.10 -12.60
CA PRO A 125 -1.05 19.22 -11.57
C PRO A 125 -2.42 18.67 -11.97
N HIS A 126 -2.83 18.86 -13.23
CA HIS A 126 -4.11 18.36 -13.73
C HIS A 126 -4.16 16.82 -13.76
N ALA A 127 -3.03 16.17 -14.02
CA ALA A 127 -2.92 14.71 -14.00
C ALA A 127 -3.00 14.17 -12.57
N ALA A 128 -2.35 14.84 -11.61
CA ALA A 128 -2.49 14.47 -10.19
C ALA A 128 -3.94 14.54 -9.72
N LYS A 129 -4.65 15.64 -10.03
CA LYS A 129 -6.09 15.79 -9.72
C LYS A 129 -6.92 14.70 -10.37
N LYS A 130 -6.65 14.40 -11.66
CA LYS A 130 -7.41 13.39 -12.38
C LYS A 130 -7.22 11.99 -11.78
N LEU A 131 -6.01 11.63 -11.33
CA LEU A 131 -5.79 10.37 -10.63
C LEU A 131 -6.63 10.30 -9.34
N ALA A 132 -6.57 11.34 -8.50
CA ALA A 132 -7.31 11.40 -7.23
C ALA A 132 -8.83 11.23 -7.47
N GLU A 133 -9.38 11.93 -8.46
CA GLU A 133 -10.77 11.79 -8.90
C GLU A 133 -11.10 10.35 -9.32
N LEU A 134 -10.27 9.72 -10.15
CA LEU A 134 -10.51 8.37 -10.68
C LEU A 134 -10.50 7.30 -9.58
N VAL A 135 -9.68 7.47 -8.55
CA VAL A 135 -9.57 6.53 -7.42
C VAL A 135 -10.41 6.91 -6.19
N ASP A 136 -11.14 8.02 -6.27
CA ASP A 136 -11.99 8.57 -5.20
C ASP A 136 -11.22 9.01 -3.94
N LEU A 137 -9.97 9.41 -4.12
CA LEU A 137 -9.13 9.91 -3.04
C LEU A 137 -9.49 11.37 -2.75
N GLU A 138 -10.14 11.63 -1.61
CA GLU A 138 -10.46 13.00 -1.16
C GLU A 138 -9.18 13.75 -0.82
N THR A 139 -8.98 14.94 -1.39
CA THR A 139 -7.78 15.76 -1.15
C THR A 139 -8.11 17.14 -0.61
N THR A 140 -7.08 17.89 -0.21
CA THR A 140 -7.21 19.27 0.31
C THR A 140 -7.82 20.27 -0.68
N GLU A 141 -7.89 19.89 -1.95
CA GLU A 141 -8.52 20.61 -3.06
C GLU A 141 -10.04 20.42 -3.05
N ASP A 142 -10.53 19.25 -2.63
CA ASP A 142 -11.96 18.94 -2.52
C ASP A 142 -12.54 19.41 -1.18
N SER A 143 -11.73 19.30 -0.12
CA SER A 143 -12.15 19.51 1.26
C SER A 143 -10.97 19.97 2.09
N GLU A 144 -11.09 21.15 2.71
CA GLU A 144 -10.08 21.70 3.64
C GLU A 144 -9.78 20.77 4.84
N LYS A 145 -10.65 19.78 5.08
CA LYS A 145 -10.50 18.80 6.16
C LYS A 145 -9.76 17.53 5.72
N SER A 146 -9.56 17.32 4.43
CA SER A 146 -8.82 16.14 3.98
C SER A 146 -7.36 16.26 4.44
N PRO A 147 -6.78 15.18 4.99
CA PRO A 147 -5.37 15.18 5.38
C PRO A 147 -4.44 15.03 4.17
N VAL A 148 -4.94 14.81 2.96
CA VAL A 148 -4.13 14.50 1.77
C VAL A 148 -3.90 15.74 0.91
N GLU A 149 -2.66 16.21 0.87
CA GLU A 149 -2.20 17.29 0.00
C GLU A 149 -1.51 16.71 -1.24
N LEU A 150 -2.01 17.07 -2.43
CA LEU A 150 -1.38 16.67 -3.69
C LEU A 150 -0.21 17.60 -4.01
N LEU A 151 0.93 16.99 -4.31
CA LEU A 151 2.16 17.68 -4.69
C LEU A 151 2.65 17.10 -6.02
N VAL A 152 3.33 17.89 -6.83
CA VAL A 152 3.88 17.41 -8.11
C VAL A 152 5.35 17.76 -8.28
N ASP A 153 6.07 16.83 -8.89
CA ASP A 153 7.43 16.98 -9.39
C ASP A 153 7.45 16.43 -10.83
N PRO A 154 7.03 17.22 -11.84
CA PRO A 154 6.86 16.72 -13.22
C PRO A 154 8.10 16.00 -13.77
N LEU A 155 9.29 16.41 -13.32
CA LEU A 155 10.55 15.81 -13.75
C LEU A 155 10.94 14.59 -12.92
N GLY A 156 10.33 14.34 -11.75
CA GLY A 156 10.74 13.32 -10.79
C GLY A 156 12.15 13.53 -10.25
N ALA A 157 12.68 14.76 -10.35
CA ALA A 157 14.05 15.09 -9.99
C ALA A 157 14.30 14.91 -8.49
N ASP A 158 13.29 15.19 -7.68
CA ASP A 158 13.36 15.17 -6.24
C ASP A 158 13.26 13.75 -5.72
N GLY A 159 12.30 12.95 -6.19
CA GLY A 159 12.22 11.52 -5.85
C GLY A 159 13.53 10.77 -6.15
N ARG A 160 14.21 11.11 -7.26
CA ARG A 160 15.51 10.53 -7.62
C ARG A 160 16.62 10.84 -6.63
N LYS A 161 16.61 12.00 -5.96
CA LYS A 161 17.57 12.33 -4.89
C LYS A 161 17.44 11.37 -3.70
N PHE A 162 16.28 10.75 -3.52
CA PHE A 162 15.99 9.76 -2.46
C PHE A 162 16.18 8.30 -2.91
N GLY A 163 16.70 8.08 -4.12
CA GLY A 163 16.88 6.74 -4.66
C GLY A 163 15.60 6.11 -5.20
N VAL A 164 14.53 6.89 -5.41
CA VAL A 164 13.36 6.41 -6.18
C VAL A 164 13.82 6.18 -7.62
N GLY A 165 13.71 4.92 -8.07
CA GLY A 165 14.28 4.45 -9.34
C GLY A 165 13.60 5.03 -10.58
N ARG A 166 14.32 4.98 -11.72
CA ARG A 166 13.91 5.53 -13.03
C ARG A 166 12.89 4.69 -13.81
N GLY A 167 12.28 3.68 -13.16
CA GLY A 167 11.49 2.66 -13.86
C GLY A 167 12.36 1.68 -14.66
N TRP A 168 11.78 1.09 -15.72
CA TRP A 168 12.41 0.03 -16.51
C TRP A 168 13.56 0.50 -17.43
N LEU A 169 13.40 1.64 -18.09
CA LEU A 169 14.30 2.09 -19.15
C LEU A 169 14.96 3.43 -18.79
N PRO A 170 16.26 3.65 -19.10
CA PRO A 170 16.90 4.95 -18.94
C PRO A 170 16.11 6.07 -19.62
N ASP A 171 16.17 7.28 -19.06
CA ASP A 171 15.59 8.47 -19.67
C ASP A 171 16.12 8.64 -21.10
N ASP A 172 15.19 8.75 -22.04
CA ASP A 172 15.45 8.84 -23.48
C ASP A 172 14.53 9.95 -23.97
N GLU A 173 15.12 11.04 -24.45
CA GLU A 173 14.38 12.24 -24.89
C GLU A 173 13.49 11.94 -26.10
N GLU A 174 13.80 10.89 -26.87
CA GLU A 174 13.02 10.46 -28.03
C GLU A 174 11.86 9.52 -27.65
N MET A 175 11.84 9.00 -26.42
CA MET A 175 10.85 8.03 -25.97
C MET A 175 9.85 8.66 -25.00
N SER A 176 8.58 8.70 -25.41
CA SER A 176 7.51 9.11 -24.51
C SER A 176 7.54 8.29 -23.21
N PRO A 177 7.50 8.92 -22.03
CA PRO A 177 7.34 8.24 -20.74
C PRO A 177 6.16 7.26 -20.72
N TYR A 178 5.12 7.52 -21.52
CA TYR A 178 3.97 6.63 -21.69
C TYR A 178 4.29 5.33 -22.41
N LEU A 179 5.22 5.33 -23.35
CA LEU A 179 5.64 4.10 -24.02
C LEU A 179 6.40 3.19 -23.04
N LYS A 180 7.24 3.78 -22.19
CA LYS A 180 7.91 3.05 -21.09
C LYS A 180 6.89 2.48 -20.12
N LEU A 181 5.89 3.29 -19.76
CA LEU A 181 4.78 2.88 -18.91
C LEU A 181 4.02 1.70 -19.54
N PHE A 182 3.64 1.80 -20.81
CA PHE A 182 2.95 0.72 -21.52
C PHE A 182 3.78 -0.57 -21.56
N GLY A 183 5.09 -0.47 -21.78
CA GLY A 183 6.00 -1.61 -21.64
C GLY A 183 5.95 -2.26 -20.25
N MET A 184 5.93 -1.45 -19.18
CA MET A 184 5.75 -1.94 -17.82
C MET A 184 4.38 -2.57 -17.58
N LEU A 185 3.30 -2.05 -18.18
CA LEU A 185 1.96 -2.65 -18.11
C LEU A 185 1.94 -4.07 -18.70
N TRP A 186 2.76 -4.31 -19.73
CA TRP A 186 2.98 -5.64 -20.34
C TRP A 186 3.97 -6.53 -19.57
N GLY A 187 4.47 -6.07 -18.42
CA GLY A 187 5.38 -6.84 -17.58
C GLY A 187 6.86 -6.69 -17.92
N LEU A 188 7.22 -5.74 -18.78
CA LEU A 188 8.62 -5.44 -19.08
C LEU A 188 9.18 -4.50 -18.00
N GLY A 189 10.08 -5.01 -17.16
CA GLY A 189 11.10 -4.16 -16.53
C GLY A 189 11.36 -4.21 -15.03
N ALA A 190 10.41 -4.67 -14.21
CA ALA A 190 10.74 -5.03 -12.83
C ALA A 190 10.76 -6.55 -12.71
N TRP A 191 11.84 -7.11 -12.16
CA TRP A 191 12.03 -8.55 -11.93
C TRP A 191 10.85 -9.20 -11.16
N ALA A 192 10.06 -8.41 -10.43
CA ALA A 192 8.91 -8.84 -9.65
C ALA A 192 7.54 -8.62 -10.33
N THR A 193 7.43 -7.96 -11.50
CA THR A 193 6.14 -7.66 -12.13
C THR A 193 5.41 -8.92 -12.56
N LEU A 194 6.07 -9.83 -13.28
CA LEU A 194 5.48 -11.11 -13.70
C LEU A 194 5.06 -11.98 -12.49
N PRO A 195 5.90 -12.18 -11.45
CA PRO A 195 5.47 -12.83 -10.21
C PRO A 195 4.27 -12.16 -9.52
N ALA A 196 4.21 -10.83 -9.48
CA ALA A 196 3.09 -10.11 -8.87
C ALA A 196 1.79 -10.26 -9.68
N VAL A 197 1.89 -10.31 -11.01
CA VAL A 197 0.78 -10.57 -11.93
C VAL A 197 0.29 -12.02 -11.76
N ILE A 198 1.19 -13.01 -11.80
CA ILE A 198 0.90 -14.42 -11.54
C ILE A 198 0.27 -14.59 -10.15
N GLY A 199 0.82 -13.92 -9.14
CA GLY A 199 0.26 -13.92 -7.79
C GLY A 199 -1.16 -13.36 -7.72
N GLY A 200 -1.53 -12.43 -8.60
CA GLY A 200 -2.91 -11.95 -8.73
C GLY A 200 -3.85 -12.99 -9.34
N TYR A 201 -3.35 -13.79 -10.29
CA TYR A 201 -4.12 -14.91 -10.86
C TYR A 201 -4.29 -16.07 -9.88
N ILE A 202 -3.30 -16.34 -9.03
CA ILE A 202 -3.32 -17.47 -8.09
C ILE A 202 -4.09 -17.15 -6.81
N GLY A 203 -4.07 -15.92 -6.30
CA GLY A 203 -4.63 -15.57 -4.99
C GLY A 203 -3.64 -15.76 -3.83
N ASN A 204 -4.09 -15.62 -2.57
CA ASN A 204 -3.30 -15.91 -1.37
C ASN A 204 -4.24 -16.36 -0.23
N PRO A 205 -4.09 -17.59 0.31
CA PRO A 205 -4.96 -18.08 1.38
C PRO A 205 -4.64 -17.48 2.76
N PHE A 206 -3.47 -16.86 2.94
CA PHE A 206 -2.96 -16.46 4.27
C PHE A 206 -3.04 -14.97 4.54
N VAL A 207 -2.93 -14.13 3.50
CA VAL A 207 -2.85 -12.67 3.61
C VAL A 207 -4.04 -12.03 2.91
N ALA A 208 -4.87 -11.31 3.66
CA ALA A 208 -5.97 -10.53 3.13
C ALA A 208 -5.47 -9.21 2.54
N GLN A 209 -6.14 -8.73 1.49
CA GLN A 209 -5.90 -7.43 0.88
C GLN A 209 -7.25 -6.76 0.59
N PRO A 210 -7.97 -6.32 1.65
CA PRO A 210 -9.36 -5.88 1.54
C PRO A 210 -9.53 -4.60 0.71
N TRP A 211 -8.46 -3.80 0.56
CA TRP A 211 -8.44 -2.64 -0.33
C TRP A 211 -8.73 -3.00 -1.80
N ILE A 212 -8.51 -4.26 -2.22
CA ILE A 212 -8.78 -4.70 -3.60
C ILE A 212 -10.27 -4.75 -3.87
N GLU A 213 -11.04 -5.36 -2.97
CA GLU A 213 -12.51 -5.44 -3.10
C GLU A 213 -13.12 -4.04 -3.07
N ASP A 214 -12.62 -3.18 -2.19
CA ASP A 214 -13.05 -1.79 -2.09
C ASP A 214 -12.71 -0.98 -3.36
N ALA A 215 -11.51 -1.16 -3.93
CA ALA A 215 -11.12 -0.51 -5.19
C ALA A 215 -11.94 -1.00 -6.40
N LEU A 216 -12.29 -2.29 -6.45
CA LEU A 216 -13.21 -2.86 -7.44
C LEU A 216 -14.61 -2.22 -7.31
N ALA A 217 -15.11 -2.06 -6.08
CA ALA A 217 -16.41 -1.44 -5.82
C ALA A 217 -16.44 0.02 -6.28
N VAL A 218 -15.38 0.80 -6.01
CA VAL A 218 -15.23 2.17 -6.55
C VAL A 218 -15.24 2.17 -8.08
N GLY A 219 -14.62 1.17 -8.70
CA GLY A 219 -14.68 0.94 -10.14
C GLY A 219 -16.08 0.80 -10.69
N GLN A 220 -16.84 -0.14 -10.13
CA GLN A 220 -18.20 -0.44 -10.56
C GLN A 220 -19.16 0.73 -10.30
N LYS A 221 -19.07 1.38 -9.14
CA LYS A 221 -19.88 2.57 -8.80
C LYS A 221 -19.68 3.74 -9.76
N LYS A 222 -18.47 3.88 -10.32
CA LYS A 222 -18.15 4.92 -11.31
C LYS A 222 -18.37 4.45 -12.76
N GLU A 223 -19.01 3.30 -12.97
CA GLU A 223 -19.26 2.70 -14.29
C GLU A 223 -17.99 2.47 -15.12
N ARG A 224 -16.84 2.32 -14.43
CA ARG A 224 -15.51 2.10 -15.04
C ARG A 224 -15.27 0.65 -15.40
N TRP A 225 -16.03 -0.25 -14.79
CA TRP A 225 -15.97 -1.69 -14.99
C TRP A 225 -17.38 -2.30 -14.98
N PRO A 226 -17.63 -3.39 -15.73
CA PRO A 226 -18.90 -4.10 -15.65
C PRO A 226 -19.28 -4.50 -14.21
N ASP A 227 -20.58 -4.55 -13.94
CA ASP A 227 -21.21 -4.98 -12.69
C ASP A 227 -21.11 -6.51 -12.44
N ASN A 228 -20.10 -7.15 -13.02
CA ASN A 228 -19.95 -8.60 -12.98
C ASN A 228 -19.03 -9.11 -11.86
N ALA A 229 -18.19 -8.26 -11.26
CA ALA A 229 -17.22 -8.67 -10.25
C ALA A 229 -17.81 -8.73 -8.84
N LEU A 230 -18.54 -7.68 -8.45
CA LEU A 230 -19.24 -7.58 -7.16
C LEU A 230 -20.72 -7.29 -7.38
N GLU A 231 -21.55 -7.75 -6.44
CA GLU A 231 -22.91 -7.26 -6.23
C GLU A 231 -22.86 -6.21 -5.13
N ILE A 232 -23.23 -4.98 -5.47
CA ILE A 232 -23.27 -3.85 -4.55
C ILE A 232 -24.74 -3.65 -4.15
N ASP A 233 -24.98 -3.44 -2.86
CA ASP A 233 -26.30 -3.12 -2.35
C ASP A 233 -26.66 -1.67 -2.68
N ASP A 234 -27.72 -1.46 -3.46
CA ASP A 234 -28.14 -0.12 -3.93
C ASP A 234 -28.53 0.84 -2.80
N ALA A 235 -28.98 0.32 -1.65
CA ALA A 235 -29.44 1.14 -0.53
C ALA A 235 -28.29 1.61 0.37
N THR A 236 -27.25 0.79 0.53
CA THR A 236 -26.13 1.05 1.45
C THR A 236 -24.81 1.37 0.74
N GLY A 237 -24.69 1.04 -0.54
CA GLY A 237 -23.45 1.13 -1.30
C GLY A 237 -22.39 0.12 -0.87
N ASN A 238 -22.73 -0.86 -0.03
CA ASN A 238 -21.79 -1.87 0.46
C ASN A 238 -21.72 -3.08 -0.48
N VAL A 239 -20.59 -3.78 -0.47
CA VAL A 239 -20.42 -5.03 -1.21
C VAL A 239 -21.24 -6.12 -0.52
N LYS A 240 -22.29 -6.60 -1.20
CA LYS A 240 -23.17 -7.66 -0.72
C LYS A 240 -22.59 -9.04 -1.03
N LEU A 241 -22.07 -9.20 -2.24
CA LEU A 241 -21.45 -10.43 -2.70
C LEU A 241 -20.24 -10.09 -3.56
N ASN A 242 -19.14 -10.78 -3.33
CA ASN A 242 -18.00 -10.76 -4.21
C ASN A 242 -17.99 -12.09 -4.98
N LYS A 243 -18.16 -12.05 -6.30
CA LYS A 243 -18.32 -13.27 -7.12
C LYS A 243 -17.08 -14.14 -7.14
N PHE A 244 -15.90 -13.60 -6.82
CA PHE A 244 -14.69 -14.41 -6.65
C PHE A 244 -14.78 -15.36 -5.44
N SER A 245 -15.71 -15.11 -4.49
CA SER A 245 -15.98 -16.04 -3.38
C SER A 245 -16.72 -17.32 -3.80
N GLU A 246 -17.30 -17.33 -4.99
CA GLU A 246 -18.01 -18.49 -5.54
C GLU A 246 -17.07 -19.48 -6.25
N LEU A 247 -15.78 -19.12 -6.38
CA LEU A 247 -14.79 -19.97 -7.02
C LEU A 247 -14.63 -21.29 -6.23
N PRO A 248 -14.70 -22.45 -6.89
CA PRO A 248 -14.59 -23.74 -6.21
C PRO A 248 -13.19 -23.89 -5.59
N TYR A 249 -13.14 -24.39 -4.35
CA TYR A 249 -11.92 -24.67 -3.56
C TYR A 249 -11.12 -23.45 -3.09
N VAL A 250 -11.25 -22.29 -3.75
CA VAL A 250 -10.40 -21.11 -3.55
C VAL A 250 -11.17 -19.84 -3.20
N GLY A 251 -12.51 -19.86 -3.28
CA GLY A 251 -13.36 -18.73 -2.92
C GLY A 251 -13.29 -18.31 -1.45
N SER A 252 -12.87 -19.22 -0.56
CA SER A 252 -12.65 -18.95 0.86
C SER A 252 -11.26 -18.39 1.19
N TRP A 253 -10.39 -18.20 0.19
CA TRP A 253 -9.05 -17.65 0.42
C TRP A 253 -9.14 -16.17 0.80
N LYS A 254 -8.24 -15.73 1.70
CA LYS A 254 -8.22 -14.33 2.17
C LYS A 254 -8.01 -13.30 1.06
N ARG A 255 -7.24 -13.66 0.04
CA ARG A 255 -7.18 -12.95 -1.25
C ARG A 255 -7.52 -13.95 -2.33
N ARG A 256 -8.59 -13.69 -3.06
CA ARG A 256 -9.13 -14.67 -4.00
C ARG A 256 -8.35 -14.65 -5.32
N PRO A 257 -8.27 -15.78 -6.02
CA PRO A 257 -7.73 -15.80 -7.37
C PRO A 257 -8.49 -14.83 -8.28
N LEU A 258 -7.79 -14.27 -9.27
CA LEU A 258 -8.32 -13.34 -10.27
C LEU A 258 -8.73 -11.96 -9.75
N GLU A 259 -9.03 -11.80 -8.46
CA GLU A 259 -9.50 -10.54 -7.87
C GLU A 259 -8.54 -9.36 -8.14
N LEU A 260 -7.26 -9.53 -7.82
CA LEU A 260 -6.22 -8.53 -8.11
C LEU A 260 -5.97 -8.36 -9.62
N ALA A 261 -6.05 -9.45 -10.38
CA ALA A 261 -5.84 -9.40 -11.83
C ALA A 261 -6.95 -8.61 -12.52
N THR A 262 -8.20 -8.78 -12.09
CA THR A 262 -9.36 -8.00 -12.55
C THR A 262 -9.22 -6.54 -12.18
N LEU A 263 -8.82 -6.21 -10.95
CA LEU A 263 -8.56 -4.82 -10.56
C LEU A 263 -7.48 -4.17 -11.44
N ARG A 264 -6.38 -4.87 -11.71
CA ARG A 264 -5.33 -4.37 -12.60
C ARG A 264 -5.80 -4.23 -14.03
N LEU A 265 -6.60 -5.16 -14.54
CA LEU A 265 -7.18 -5.04 -15.88
C LEU A 265 -8.11 -3.82 -15.98
N GLN A 266 -8.94 -3.61 -14.96
CA GLN A 266 -9.78 -2.41 -14.84
C GLN A 266 -8.94 -1.14 -14.81
N ASN A 267 -7.93 -1.06 -13.94
CA ASN A 267 -7.04 0.08 -13.83
C ASN A 267 -6.33 0.34 -15.18
N MET A 268 -5.87 -0.70 -15.88
CA MET A 268 -5.23 -0.55 -17.18
C MET A 268 -6.16 0.06 -18.22
N ILE A 269 -7.32 -0.55 -18.43
CA ILE A 269 -8.24 -0.15 -19.49
C ILE A 269 -8.82 1.22 -19.19
N ASP A 270 -9.31 1.40 -17.97
CA ASP A 270 -10.12 2.56 -17.65
C ASP A 270 -9.31 3.74 -17.13
N ILE A 271 -8.32 3.52 -16.28
CA ILE A 271 -7.47 4.60 -15.79
C ILE A 271 -6.35 4.86 -16.81
N SER A 272 -5.47 3.88 -17.06
CA SER A 272 -4.24 4.11 -17.83
C SER A 272 -4.46 4.35 -19.33
N ILE A 273 -5.43 3.70 -19.98
CA ILE A 273 -5.63 3.81 -21.44
C ILE A 273 -6.66 4.88 -21.82
N LYS A 274 -7.82 4.96 -21.13
CA LYS A 274 -8.87 5.92 -21.54
C LYS A 274 -8.55 7.37 -21.19
N ASN A 275 -7.90 7.61 -20.03
CA ASN A 275 -7.73 8.95 -19.48
C ASN A 275 -6.41 9.62 -19.85
N TRP A 276 -5.46 8.85 -20.40
CA TRP A 276 -4.15 9.38 -20.74
C TRP A 276 -3.89 9.13 -22.22
N LYS A 277 -4.11 10.19 -23.00
CA LYS A 277 -3.82 10.24 -24.43
C LYS A 277 -2.79 11.34 -24.62
N GLU A 278 -1.58 10.94 -24.97
CA GLU A 278 -0.68 11.79 -25.75
C GLU A 278 -0.74 11.31 -27.20
#